data_AF-A0A6V7DPK5-F1
#
_entry.id   AF-A0A6V7DPK5-F1
#
_cell.length_a   1.000
_cell.length_b   1.000
_cell.length_c   1.000
_cell.angle_alpha   90.00
_cell.angle_beta   90.00
_cell.angle_gamma   90.00
#
_symmetry.space_group_name_H-M   'P 1'
#
loop_
_entity.id
_entity.type
_entity.pdbx_description
1 polymer ?
#
loop_
_entity_poly.entity_id
_entity_poly.type
_entity_poly.pdbx_seq_one_letter_code
_entity_poly.pdbx_strand_id
1 'polypeptide(L)'
;MSDGRGRSTEGFGVDRESSVRLIVKTALENGVKDPKQISYMLATAQHETRNFQAPEEDFGRSQARKLGYSGGEEFYGRGYVHLTHDYNYAKFDKLLGLNGEMVRNPDLAKDPEIAAKVLVVGMRDGLFTGKPLDRYIDSDSHDVYNARRVVNGVTPSKPWSIEAAKDCQKHAESWERRVPDLIESVKRDGVDLKASVAPSSTSHHDAKSHDSQLEQGERGESVKKLQSQLAQLGATGRYDKPLQADGDFGGNTRHAVEQFQREHGLQVDGVVGQRTQAVLGQALSQHAAKQAEQSTTQAALIASTGTPLLSDPRHPDDAMYNGTVSKLEALGERGGFSNRQELQQAAGQIVFEAKVSGLQRIDHVVPNKSGDGFFAVQGEMSDPAMRRVFVDRDQAQTQPLERSSRQVAEESQRQVQQAQTQDDATRSRTL
;
A
#
# COMPACT_ATOMS: atom_id res chain seq x y z
N MET A 1 0.70 25.00 -12.02
CA MET A 1 -0.26 23.97 -12.53
C MET A 1 -0.01 22.73 -11.71
N SER A 2 -1.05 22.07 -11.17
CA SER A 2 -0.88 20.99 -10.18
C SER A 2 -0.69 19.62 -10.84
N ASP A 3 0.23 18.82 -10.31
CA ASP A 3 0.79 17.57 -10.86
C ASP A 3 -0.20 16.39 -11.02
N GLY A 4 -1.50 16.59 -10.76
CA GLY A 4 -2.53 15.54 -10.80
C GLY A 4 -2.38 14.44 -9.75
N ARG A 5 -1.36 14.50 -8.89
CA ARG A 5 -1.11 13.58 -7.76
C ARG A 5 -1.99 13.94 -6.56
N GLY A 6 -3.30 13.74 -6.71
CA GLY A 6 -4.24 13.80 -5.59
C GLY A 6 -3.95 12.71 -4.56
N ARG A 7 -3.12 13.05 -3.57
CA ARG A 7 -2.99 12.36 -2.29
C ARG A 7 -3.22 13.41 -1.19
N SER A 8 -4.46 13.60 -0.75
CA SER A 8 -4.68 14.26 0.54
C SER A 8 -4.04 13.39 1.64
N THR A 9 -2.89 13.82 2.15
CA THR A 9 -2.26 13.24 3.35
C THR A 9 -3.00 13.66 4.63
N GLU A 10 -3.85 14.68 4.51
CA GLU A 10 -4.79 15.11 5.53
C GLU A 10 -6.06 14.23 5.47
N GLY A 11 -6.47 13.73 6.64
CA GLY A 11 -7.76 13.05 6.82
C GLY A 11 -8.91 14.05 6.88
N PHE A 12 -9.98 13.71 7.59
CA PHE A 12 -11.17 14.57 7.77
C PHE A 12 -10.95 15.84 8.62
N GLY A 13 -9.70 16.22 8.93
CA GLY A 13 -9.38 17.30 9.88
C GLY A 13 -9.74 17.01 11.35
N VAL A 14 -10.35 15.86 11.62
CA VAL A 14 -10.80 15.36 12.93
C VAL A 14 -10.44 13.89 13.09
N ASP A 15 -10.41 13.42 14.33
CA ASP A 15 -10.15 12.01 14.63
C ASP A 15 -11.29 11.06 14.21
N ARG A 16 -11.00 9.76 14.28
CA ARG A 16 -11.92 8.68 13.87
C ARG A 16 -13.20 8.66 14.72
N GLU A 17 -13.11 8.79 16.04
CA GLU A 17 -14.27 8.70 16.91
C GLU A 17 -15.07 10.02 16.87
N SER A 18 -14.43 11.18 16.69
CA SER A 18 -15.13 12.43 16.34
C SER A 18 -15.88 12.33 15.02
N SER A 19 -15.30 11.69 13.99
CA SER A 19 -16.01 11.40 12.72
C SER A 19 -17.25 10.52 12.95
N VAL A 20 -17.12 9.44 13.73
CA VAL A 20 -18.22 8.53 14.10
C VAL A 20 -19.32 9.27 14.86
N ARG A 21 -18.95 10.02 15.91
CA ARG A 21 -19.90 10.80 16.73
C ARG A 21 -20.60 11.89 15.91
N LEU A 22 -19.90 12.54 14.98
CA LEU A 22 -20.47 13.54 14.09
C LEU A 22 -21.50 12.95 13.12
N ILE A 23 -21.26 11.76 12.59
CA ILE A 23 -22.26 11.04 11.77
C ILE A 23 -23.49 10.67 12.61
N VAL A 24 -23.30 10.16 13.83
CA VAL A 24 -24.42 9.86 14.76
C VAL A 24 -25.21 11.13 15.10
N LYS A 25 -24.54 12.24 15.43
CA LYS A 25 -25.16 13.55 15.68
C LYS A 25 -25.98 14.01 14.47
N THR A 26 -25.36 13.97 13.29
CA THR A 26 -25.98 14.43 12.04
C THR A 26 -27.19 13.57 11.69
N ALA A 27 -27.15 12.26 11.92
CA ALA A 27 -28.28 11.35 11.76
C ALA A 27 -29.47 11.73 12.65
N LEU A 28 -29.23 11.91 13.95
CA LEU A 28 -30.25 12.29 14.93
C LEU A 28 -30.87 13.67 14.59
N GLU A 29 -30.05 14.66 14.23
CA GLU A 29 -30.49 16.00 13.80
C GLU A 29 -31.30 15.95 12.49
N ASN A 30 -31.04 14.98 11.62
CA ASN A 30 -31.77 14.74 10.37
C ASN A 30 -32.93 13.73 10.52
N GLY A 31 -33.35 13.42 11.75
CA GLY A 31 -34.52 12.59 12.04
C GLY A 31 -34.31 11.09 11.89
N VAL A 32 -33.10 10.64 11.53
CA VAL A 32 -32.71 9.23 11.47
C VAL A 32 -32.48 8.77 12.91
N LYS A 33 -33.39 7.94 13.43
CA LYS A 33 -33.43 7.53 14.85
C LYS A 33 -33.24 6.04 15.09
N ASP A 34 -33.33 5.22 14.05
CA ASP A 34 -33.13 3.78 14.13
C ASP A 34 -31.62 3.45 14.28
N PRO A 35 -31.20 2.78 15.37
CA PRO A 35 -29.82 2.32 15.55
C PRO A 35 -29.31 1.46 14.39
N LYS A 36 -30.16 0.67 13.72
CA LYS A 36 -29.77 -0.15 12.56
C LYS A 36 -29.39 0.74 11.37
N GLN A 37 -30.22 1.74 11.05
CA GLN A 37 -29.95 2.70 9.97
C GLN A 37 -28.65 3.47 10.22
N ILE A 38 -28.44 3.97 11.45
CA ILE A 38 -27.21 4.67 11.85
C ILE A 38 -26.00 3.74 11.76
N SER A 39 -26.14 2.47 12.18
CA SER A 39 -25.09 1.45 12.05
C SER A 39 -24.71 1.20 10.59
N TYR A 40 -25.68 1.21 9.68
CA TYR A 40 -25.41 1.06 8.25
C TYR A 40 -24.76 2.29 7.61
N MET A 41 -25.10 3.50 8.05
CA MET A 41 -24.41 4.73 7.65
C MET A 41 -22.94 4.71 8.10
N LEU A 42 -22.66 4.33 9.36
CA LEU A 42 -21.30 4.18 9.88
C LEU A 42 -20.53 3.05 9.19
N ALA A 43 -21.20 1.94 8.87
CA ALA A 43 -20.61 0.82 8.14
C ALA A 43 -20.20 1.21 6.71
N THR A 44 -21.06 1.94 6.02
CA THR A 44 -20.78 2.51 4.69
C THR A 44 -19.60 3.46 4.77
N ALA A 45 -19.63 4.42 5.71
CA ALA A 45 -18.54 5.37 5.90
C ALA A 45 -17.20 4.68 6.20
N GLN A 46 -17.20 3.66 7.06
CA GLN A 46 -16.03 2.85 7.38
C GLN A 46 -15.49 2.11 6.15
N HIS A 47 -16.36 1.61 5.27
CA HIS A 47 -15.98 0.89 4.06
C HIS A 47 -15.30 1.81 3.03
N GLU A 48 -15.95 2.90 2.61
CA GLU A 48 -15.40 3.79 1.56
C GLU A 48 -14.09 4.47 2.03
N THR A 49 -14.08 4.98 3.27
CA THR A 49 -13.00 5.87 3.75
C THR A 49 -11.83 5.18 4.45
N ARG A 50 -11.66 3.86 4.28
CA ARG A 50 -10.64 3.07 5.01
C ARG A 50 -10.72 3.31 6.53
N ASN A 51 -11.90 3.15 7.13
CA ASN A 51 -12.18 3.41 8.55
C ASN A 51 -11.93 4.86 8.99
N PHE A 52 -12.57 5.81 8.30
CA PHE A 52 -12.58 7.26 8.58
C PHE A 52 -11.21 7.95 8.41
N GLN A 53 -10.30 7.36 7.64
CA GLN A 53 -8.94 7.87 7.41
C GLN A 53 -8.79 8.61 6.07
N ALA A 54 -9.62 8.28 5.07
CA ALA A 54 -9.47 8.76 3.70
C ALA A 54 -10.71 9.54 3.21
N PRO A 55 -10.69 10.88 3.27
CA PRO A 55 -11.73 11.74 2.70
C PRO A 55 -11.68 11.82 1.17
N GLU A 56 -10.73 11.13 0.52
CA GLU A 56 -10.58 11.03 -0.94
C GLU A 56 -10.47 9.57 -1.39
N GLU A 57 -11.00 9.29 -2.57
CA GLU A 57 -10.78 8.03 -3.29
C GLU A 57 -9.34 7.96 -3.83
N ASP A 58 -8.61 6.87 -3.54
CA ASP A 58 -7.25 6.65 -4.06
C ASP A 58 -7.25 6.68 -5.60
N PHE A 59 -6.39 7.53 -6.18
CA PHE A 59 -6.33 7.78 -7.63
C PHE A 59 -7.64 8.32 -8.26
N GLY A 60 -8.58 8.83 -7.46
CA GLY A 60 -9.92 9.24 -7.91
C GLY A 60 -9.93 10.17 -9.14
N ARG A 61 -9.01 11.14 -9.24
CA ARG A 61 -8.83 11.99 -10.44
C ARG A 61 -8.53 11.20 -11.72
N SER A 62 -7.69 10.17 -11.60
CA SER A 62 -7.36 9.26 -12.70
C SER A 62 -8.54 8.37 -13.08
N GLN A 63 -9.32 7.93 -12.09
CA GLN A 63 -10.57 7.21 -12.32
C GLN A 63 -11.62 8.08 -13.00
N ALA A 64 -11.81 9.32 -12.55
CA ALA A 64 -12.75 10.28 -13.12
C ALA A 64 -12.43 10.61 -14.59
N ARG A 65 -11.13 10.77 -14.93
CA ARG A 65 -10.66 10.82 -16.33
C ARG A 65 -11.03 9.56 -17.11
N LYS A 66 -10.67 8.38 -16.59
CA LYS A 66 -10.85 7.09 -17.27
C LYS A 66 -12.32 6.69 -17.49
N LEU A 67 -13.20 7.09 -16.57
CA LEU A 67 -14.63 6.77 -16.60
C LEU A 67 -15.50 7.89 -17.17
N GLY A 68 -14.91 9.02 -17.61
CA GLY A 68 -15.63 10.13 -18.24
C GLY A 68 -16.64 10.81 -17.33
N TYR A 69 -16.24 11.16 -16.10
CA TYR A 69 -17.14 11.78 -15.14
C TYR A 69 -17.66 13.15 -15.61
N SER A 70 -18.97 13.35 -15.52
CA SER A 70 -19.61 14.68 -15.65
C SER A 70 -18.97 15.69 -14.69
N GLY A 71 -18.68 16.89 -15.22
CA GLY A 71 -17.87 17.92 -14.58
C GLY A 71 -16.35 17.78 -14.77
N GLY A 72 -15.87 16.64 -15.26
CA GLY A 72 -14.44 16.35 -15.44
C GLY A 72 -13.77 15.80 -14.18
N GLU A 73 -12.43 15.79 -14.20
CA GLU A 73 -11.63 15.05 -13.20
C GLU A 73 -11.69 15.62 -11.78
N GLU A 74 -12.15 16.86 -11.61
CA GLU A 74 -12.29 17.52 -10.31
C GLU A 74 -13.37 16.90 -9.43
N PHE A 75 -14.33 16.15 -10.00
CA PHE A 75 -15.49 15.58 -9.29
C PHE A 75 -15.33 14.08 -8.97
N TYR A 76 -14.12 13.69 -8.57
CA TYR A 76 -13.80 12.37 -8.00
C TYR A 76 -14.35 12.18 -6.58
N GLY A 77 -14.29 10.93 -6.09
CA GLY A 77 -14.85 10.54 -4.79
C GLY A 77 -14.29 11.32 -3.61
N ARG A 78 -15.16 12.03 -2.87
CA ARG A 78 -14.83 12.73 -1.61
C ARG A 78 -15.83 12.48 -0.48
N GLY A 79 -15.37 12.68 0.76
CA GLY A 79 -16.20 12.60 1.96
C GLY A 79 -16.54 11.17 2.37
N TYR A 80 -17.39 11.00 3.39
CA TYR A 80 -17.70 9.68 3.96
C TYR A 80 -18.39 8.69 3.01
N VAL A 81 -18.84 9.13 1.84
CA VAL A 81 -19.55 8.30 0.85
C VAL A 81 -18.88 8.31 -0.54
N HIS A 82 -17.69 8.90 -0.64
CA HIS A 82 -16.96 9.14 -1.90
C HIS A 82 -17.87 9.72 -3.01
N LEU A 83 -18.43 10.90 -2.75
CA LEU A 83 -19.31 11.64 -3.66
C LEU A 83 -18.62 11.92 -5.00
N THR A 84 -19.26 11.53 -6.10
CA THR A 84 -18.74 11.63 -7.48
C THR A 84 -19.71 12.36 -8.41
N HIS A 85 -19.18 12.97 -9.48
CA HIS A 85 -19.89 13.74 -10.53
C HIS A 85 -20.50 15.08 -10.11
N ASP A 86 -20.29 16.12 -10.94
CA ASP A 86 -20.79 17.49 -10.72
C ASP A 86 -22.28 17.60 -10.36
N TYR A 87 -23.16 16.84 -11.02
CA TYR A 87 -24.60 16.87 -10.76
C TYR A 87 -24.97 16.39 -9.34
N ASN A 88 -24.13 15.56 -8.71
CA ASN A 88 -24.31 15.19 -7.30
C ASN A 88 -23.78 16.28 -6.37
N TYR A 89 -22.65 16.91 -6.71
CA TYR A 89 -22.14 18.05 -5.94
C TYR A 89 -23.15 19.22 -5.98
N ALA A 90 -23.72 19.55 -7.16
CA ALA A 90 -24.76 20.56 -7.31
C ALA A 90 -26.07 20.22 -6.57
N LYS A 91 -26.42 18.93 -6.47
CA LYS A 91 -27.59 18.44 -5.73
C LYS A 91 -27.43 18.66 -4.22
N PHE A 92 -26.28 18.29 -3.65
CA PHE A 92 -26.00 18.51 -2.24
C PHE A 92 -25.72 19.97 -1.90
N ASP A 93 -25.04 20.71 -2.78
CA ASP A 93 -24.85 22.16 -2.65
C ASP A 93 -26.17 22.90 -2.43
N LYS A 94 -27.16 22.64 -3.30
CA LYS A 94 -28.50 23.22 -3.21
C LYS A 94 -29.23 22.78 -1.94
N LEU A 95 -29.08 21.53 -1.54
CA LEU A 95 -29.72 20.99 -0.33
C LEU A 95 -29.12 21.59 0.96
N LEU A 96 -27.82 21.88 0.96
CA LEU A 96 -27.07 22.43 2.09
C LEU A 96 -27.02 23.97 2.10
N GLY A 97 -27.58 24.64 1.09
CA GLY A 97 -27.63 26.11 0.99
C GLY A 97 -26.29 26.76 0.61
N LEU A 98 -25.38 26.02 -0.04
CA LEU A 98 -23.99 26.43 -0.30
C LEU A 98 -23.82 27.37 -1.52
N ASN A 99 -24.91 27.73 -2.21
CA ASN A 99 -24.94 28.76 -3.28
C ASN A 99 -23.93 28.53 -4.42
N GLY A 100 -23.75 27.29 -4.83
CA GLY A 100 -22.82 26.82 -5.86
C GLY A 100 -21.37 26.64 -5.38
N GLU A 101 -21.06 26.87 -4.10
CA GLU A 101 -19.69 26.78 -3.59
C GLU A 101 -19.17 25.34 -3.59
N MET A 102 -20.00 24.33 -3.36
CA MET A 102 -19.55 22.92 -3.44
C MET A 102 -19.28 22.47 -4.89
N VAL A 103 -19.74 23.25 -5.88
CA VAL A 103 -19.42 23.02 -7.31
C VAL A 103 -18.18 23.82 -7.73
N ARG A 104 -18.01 25.05 -7.21
CA ARG A 104 -16.80 25.87 -7.43
C ARG A 104 -15.58 25.32 -6.70
N ASN A 105 -15.78 24.74 -5.52
CA ASN A 105 -14.78 24.17 -4.65
C ASN A 105 -15.22 22.76 -4.19
N PRO A 106 -15.02 21.72 -5.01
CA PRO A 106 -15.40 20.35 -4.67
C PRO A 106 -14.69 19.80 -3.42
N ASP A 107 -13.56 20.38 -3.00
CA ASP A 107 -12.86 19.97 -1.78
C ASP A 107 -13.66 20.24 -0.50
N LEU A 108 -14.71 21.07 -0.54
CA LEU A 108 -15.69 21.19 0.55
C LEU A 108 -16.38 19.86 0.89
N ALA A 109 -16.46 18.89 -0.04
CA ALA A 109 -16.98 17.56 0.26
C ALA A 109 -16.06 16.73 1.19
N LYS A 110 -14.86 17.22 1.53
CA LYS A 110 -13.95 16.64 2.54
C LYS A 110 -14.17 17.19 3.94
N ASP A 111 -14.81 18.36 4.09
CA ASP A 111 -15.16 18.91 5.40
C ASP A 111 -16.02 17.91 6.18
N PRO A 112 -15.72 17.63 7.46
CA PRO A 112 -16.38 16.55 8.19
C PRO A 112 -17.89 16.81 8.42
N GLU A 113 -18.33 18.06 8.56
CA GLU A 113 -19.76 18.35 8.69
C GLU A 113 -20.50 18.22 7.37
N ILE A 114 -19.93 18.73 6.27
CA ILE A 114 -20.50 18.60 4.93
C ILE A 114 -20.54 17.13 4.54
N ALA A 115 -19.44 16.39 4.72
CA ALA A 115 -19.36 14.97 4.45
C ALA A 115 -20.38 14.14 5.26
N ALA A 116 -20.58 14.47 6.55
CA ALA A 116 -21.59 13.80 7.38
C ALA A 116 -23.01 14.08 6.88
N LYS A 117 -23.33 15.33 6.51
CA LYS A 117 -24.64 15.71 5.97
C LYS A 117 -24.90 15.05 4.60
N VAL A 118 -23.90 15.00 3.73
CA VAL A 118 -23.94 14.30 2.42
C VAL A 118 -24.25 12.82 2.61
N LEU A 119 -23.52 12.12 3.49
CA LEU A 119 -23.78 10.71 3.82
C LEU A 119 -25.20 10.50 4.37
N VAL A 120 -25.53 11.17 5.47
CA VAL A 120 -26.76 10.96 6.22
C VAL A 120 -27.99 11.28 5.39
N VAL A 121 -28.07 12.47 4.81
CA VAL A 121 -29.23 12.91 4.03
C VAL A 121 -29.30 12.16 2.71
N GLY A 122 -28.15 11.88 2.09
CA GLY A 122 -28.07 11.10 0.87
C GLY A 122 -28.58 9.66 1.04
N MET A 123 -28.31 9.03 2.17
CA MET A 123 -28.80 7.68 2.48
C MET A 123 -30.26 7.72 2.95
N ARG A 124 -30.66 8.70 3.76
CA ARG A 124 -32.05 8.88 4.22
C ARG A 124 -33.02 9.08 3.05
N ASP A 125 -32.72 10.03 2.15
CA ASP A 125 -33.61 10.43 1.05
C ASP A 125 -33.29 9.69 -0.27
N GLY A 126 -32.32 8.76 -0.25
CA GLY A 126 -31.95 7.93 -1.41
C GLY A 126 -31.29 8.68 -2.57
N LEU A 127 -30.64 9.81 -2.30
CA LEU A 127 -30.21 10.79 -3.30
C LEU A 127 -29.12 10.31 -4.25
N PHE A 128 -28.41 9.21 -3.96
CA PHE A 128 -27.38 8.66 -4.83
C PHE A 128 -27.96 7.79 -5.95
N THR A 129 -28.88 6.87 -5.63
CA THR A 129 -29.38 5.84 -6.56
C THR A 129 -30.91 5.86 -6.76
N GLY A 130 -31.62 6.80 -6.13
CA GLY A 130 -33.08 6.82 -6.07
C GLY A 130 -33.68 5.81 -5.08
N LYS A 131 -32.91 5.35 -4.09
CA LYS A 131 -33.31 4.31 -3.12
C LYS A 131 -32.98 4.75 -1.69
N PRO A 132 -33.96 5.15 -0.88
CA PRO A 132 -33.74 5.49 0.52
C PRO A 132 -33.37 4.26 1.36
N LEU A 133 -32.80 4.49 2.55
CA LEU A 133 -32.32 3.43 3.44
C LEU A 133 -33.45 2.68 4.17
N ASP A 134 -34.57 3.35 4.45
CA ASP A 134 -35.77 2.76 5.05
C ASP A 134 -36.30 1.55 4.26
N ARG A 135 -36.24 1.61 2.93
CA ARG A 135 -36.55 0.52 1.99
C ARG A 135 -35.84 -0.81 2.31
N TYR A 136 -34.71 -0.76 3.01
CA TYR A 136 -33.88 -1.92 3.35
C TYR A 136 -33.78 -2.18 4.85
N ILE A 137 -33.90 -1.15 5.69
CA ILE A 137 -33.69 -1.22 7.13
C ILE A 137 -34.74 -0.32 7.81
N ASP A 138 -35.70 -0.93 8.49
CA ASP A 138 -36.75 -0.24 9.26
C ASP A 138 -37.21 -1.07 10.47
N SER A 139 -38.45 -0.90 10.95
CA SER A 139 -39.04 -1.72 12.02
C SER A 139 -39.15 -3.20 11.68
N ASP A 140 -39.48 -3.52 10.43
CA ASP A 140 -39.94 -4.83 9.96
C ASP A 140 -38.93 -5.50 9.01
N SER A 141 -37.99 -4.72 8.46
CA SER A 141 -36.95 -5.12 7.51
C SER A 141 -35.54 -4.94 8.08
N HIS A 142 -34.62 -5.82 7.68
CA HIS A 142 -33.20 -5.73 8.01
C HIS A 142 -32.30 -6.32 6.91
N ASP A 143 -32.52 -5.91 5.67
CA ASP A 143 -31.73 -6.33 4.50
C ASP A 143 -30.45 -5.47 4.36
N VAL A 144 -29.57 -5.62 5.35
CA VAL A 144 -28.28 -4.93 5.46
C VAL A 144 -27.38 -5.17 4.23
N TYR A 145 -27.50 -6.34 3.59
CA TYR A 145 -26.77 -6.68 2.38
C TYR A 145 -27.25 -5.86 1.15
N ASN A 146 -28.55 -5.84 0.86
CA ASN A 146 -29.06 -5.03 -0.26
C ASN A 146 -29.13 -3.54 0.06
N ALA A 147 -29.04 -3.11 1.33
CA ALA A 147 -28.90 -1.71 1.71
C ALA A 147 -27.71 -1.01 1.01
N ARG A 148 -26.69 -1.76 0.53
CA ARG A 148 -25.59 -1.20 -0.28
C ARG A 148 -26.10 -0.45 -1.51
N ARG A 149 -27.25 -0.88 -2.05
CA ARG A 149 -27.95 -0.28 -3.21
C ARG A 149 -28.44 1.15 -2.98
N VAL A 150 -28.44 1.66 -1.75
CA VAL A 150 -28.67 3.07 -1.42
C VAL A 150 -27.55 3.96 -1.98
N VAL A 151 -26.31 3.44 -2.03
CA VAL A 151 -25.12 4.17 -2.50
C VAL A 151 -24.58 3.61 -3.81
N ASN A 152 -24.44 2.29 -3.95
CA ASN A 152 -23.84 1.65 -5.14
C ASN A 152 -24.51 0.31 -5.50
N GLY A 153 -24.54 -0.02 -6.79
CA GLY A 153 -25.30 -1.16 -7.32
C GLY A 153 -24.61 -2.52 -7.12
N VAL A 154 -25.16 -3.36 -6.23
CA VAL A 154 -24.74 -4.77 -6.06
C VAL A 154 -25.20 -5.62 -7.25
N THR A 155 -24.26 -6.15 -8.04
CA THR A 155 -24.56 -6.83 -9.32
C THR A 155 -23.77 -8.13 -9.48
N PRO A 156 -24.39 -9.28 -9.80
CA PRO A 156 -23.71 -10.58 -9.96
C PRO A 156 -22.51 -10.59 -10.92
N SER A 157 -22.54 -9.79 -11.99
CA SER A 157 -21.43 -9.65 -12.95
C SER A 157 -20.28 -8.74 -12.47
N LYS A 158 -20.35 -8.22 -11.24
CA LYS A 158 -19.32 -7.39 -10.60
C LYS A 158 -19.00 -7.91 -9.20
N PRO A 159 -18.13 -8.93 -9.05
CA PRO A 159 -17.81 -9.55 -7.74
C PRO A 159 -17.51 -8.53 -6.64
N TRP A 160 -16.64 -7.54 -6.92
CA TRP A 160 -16.31 -6.47 -5.98
C TRP A 160 -17.53 -5.74 -5.37
N SER A 161 -18.68 -5.67 -6.08
CA SER A 161 -19.90 -5.05 -5.56
C SER A 161 -20.68 -5.95 -4.58
N ILE A 162 -20.50 -7.27 -4.68
CA ILE A 162 -20.96 -8.28 -3.71
C ILE A 162 -20.05 -8.26 -2.48
N GLU A 163 -18.73 -8.24 -2.68
CA GLU A 163 -17.76 -8.14 -1.59
C GLU A 163 -17.96 -6.85 -0.78
N ALA A 164 -18.14 -5.70 -1.44
CA ALA A 164 -18.47 -4.44 -0.78
C ALA A 164 -19.77 -4.51 0.05
N ALA A 165 -20.78 -5.23 -0.42
CA ALA A 165 -22.04 -5.43 0.32
C ALA A 165 -21.84 -6.32 1.56
N LYS A 166 -21.05 -7.39 1.46
CA LYS A 166 -20.66 -8.26 2.60
C LYS A 166 -19.84 -7.49 3.65
N ASP A 167 -18.90 -6.65 3.22
CA ASP A 167 -18.07 -5.85 4.13
C ASP A 167 -18.92 -4.79 4.84
N CYS A 168 -19.80 -4.09 4.13
CA CYS A 168 -20.75 -3.16 4.76
C CYS A 168 -21.69 -3.89 5.75
N GLN A 169 -22.18 -5.09 5.42
CA GLN A 169 -22.97 -5.90 6.35
C GLN A 169 -22.18 -6.24 7.61
N LYS A 170 -20.98 -6.83 7.47
CA LYS A 170 -20.11 -7.20 8.60
C LYS A 170 -19.71 -6.00 9.47
N HIS A 171 -19.59 -4.82 8.88
CA HIS A 171 -19.37 -3.58 9.62
C HIS A 171 -20.63 -3.12 10.37
N ALA A 172 -21.82 -3.22 9.78
CA ALA A 172 -23.08 -2.87 10.45
C ALA A 172 -23.36 -3.79 11.66
N GLU A 173 -23.17 -5.10 11.53
CA GLU A 173 -23.23 -6.09 12.62
C GLU A 173 -22.25 -5.78 13.78
N SER A 174 -21.18 -5.03 13.50
CA SER A 174 -20.24 -4.53 14.50
C SER A 174 -20.61 -3.15 15.07
N TRP A 175 -21.37 -2.35 14.34
CA TRP A 175 -21.87 -1.05 14.77
C TRP A 175 -23.17 -1.15 15.57
N GLU A 176 -24.08 -2.07 15.25
CA GLU A 176 -25.35 -2.28 15.97
C GLU A 176 -25.14 -2.53 17.47
N ARG A 177 -24.01 -3.17 17.82
CA ARG A 177 -23.59 -3.43 19.20
C ARG A 177 -22.97 -2.23 19.93
N ARG A 178 -22.70 -1.12 19.24
CA ARG A 178 -22.12 0.14 19.78
C ARG A 178 -23.06 1.34 19.64
N VAL A 179 -23.88 1.37 18.61
CA VAL A 179 -24.66 2.55 18.21
C VAL A 179 -25.71 2.97 19.24
N PRO A 180 -26.41 2.09 19.98
CA PRO A 180 -27.28 2.51 21.08
C PRO A 180 -26.55 3.36 22.13
N ASP A 181 -25.38 2.91 22.61
CA ASP A 181 -24.59 3.65 23.60
C ASP A 181 -24.00 4.95 23.02
N LEU A 182 -23.59 4.94 21.75
CA LEU A 182 -23.13 6.13 21.04
C LEU A 182 -24.25 7.16 20.85
N ILE A 183 -25.48 6.74 20.59
CA ILE A 183 -26.64 7.64 20.50
C ILE A 183 -26.87 8.34 21.85
N GLU A 184 -26.85 7.62 22.97
CA GLU A 184 -27.04 8.24 24.28
C GLU A 184 -25.85 9.13 24.71
N SER A 185 -24.61 8.74 24.41
CA SER A 185 -23.45 9.61 24.65
C SER A 185 -23.43 10.84 23.74
N VAL A 186 -23.90 10.75 22.49
CA VAL A 186 -24.00 11.93 21.60
C VAL A 186 -25.14 12.85 22.03
N LYS A 187 -26.27 12.32 22.54
CA LYS A 187 -27.34 13.12 23.16
C LYS A 187 -26.88 13.83 24.44
N ARG A 188 -26.08 13.16 25.28
CA ARG A 188 -25.64 13.65 26.59
C ARG A 188 -24.47 14.63 26.49
N ASP A 189 -23.45 14.28 25.71
CA ASP A 189 -22.15 14.97 25.67
C ASP A 189 -21.99 15.87 24.44
N GLY A 190 -22.85 15.72 23.43
CA GLY A 190 -22.70 16.39 22.13
C GLY A 190 -21.49 15.90 21.34
N VAL A 191 -20.95 16.78 20.50
CA VAL A 191 -19.74 16.56 19.69
C VAL A 191 -18.96 17.88 19.61
N ASP A 192 -17.73 17.91 20.11
CA ASP A 192 -16.82 19.05 19.97
C ASP A 192 -15.70 18.72 18.97
N LEU A 193 -15.82 19.28 17.76
CA LEU A 193 -14.83 19.10 16.70
C LEU A 193 -13.55 19.94 16.91
N LYS A 194 -13.55 20.91 17.84
CA LYS A 194 -12.37 21.74 18.15
C LYS A 194 -11.46 21.09 19.17
N ALA A 195 -12.03 20.34 20.13
CA ALA A 195 -11.25 19.48 21.02
C ALA A 195 -10.48 18.38 20.26
N SER A 196 -11.07 17.84 19.19
CA SER A 196 -10.49 16.77 18.33
C SER A 196 -9.13 17.13 17.69
N VAL A 197 -8.81 18.41 17.55
CA VAL A 197 -7.58 18.89 16.88
C VAL A 197 -6.37 18.99 17.84
N ALA A 198 -6.56 18.70 19.13
CA ALA A 198 -5.49 18.65 20.14
C ALA A 198 -5.55 17.34 20.94
N PRO A 199 -4.42 16.81 21.44
CA PRO A 199 -4.38 15.53 22.15
C PRO A 199 -4.94 15.66 23.59
N SER A 200 -6.26 15.64 23.73
CA SER A 200 -6.95 15.63 25.03
C SER A 200 -6.79 14.27 25.73
N SER A 201 -6.12 14.26 26.87
CA SER A 201 -5.93 13.09 27.74
C SER A 201 -6.86 13.13 28.97
N THR A 202 -6.75 12.12 29.85
CA THR A 202 -7.53 11.89 31.11
C THR A 202 -8.95 11.32 30.91
N SER A 203 -9.49 10.43 31.77
CA SER A 203 -8.98 9.61 32.90
C SER A 203 -10.11 8.71 33.43
N HIS A 204 -9.98 7.49 33.98
CA HIS A 204 -8.88 6.51 34.21
C HIS A 204 -9.38 5.14 33.67
N HIS A 205 -8.80 3.93 33.83
CA HIS A 205 -7.70 3.29 34.59
C HIS A 205 -6.97 2.29 33.66
N ASP A 206 -5.84 1.65 33.98
CA ASP A 206 -5.01 1.61 35.20
C ASP A 206 -3.52 1.68 34.80
N ALA A 207 -2.59 1.94 35.73
CA ALA A 207 -1.22 2.32 35.35
C ALA A 207 -0.26 1.15 35.05
N LYS A 208 0.32 1.12 33.83
CA LYS A 208 1.70 0.64 33.55
C LYS A 208 2.24 0.95 32.14
N SER A 209 3.21 1.87 32.05
CA SER A 209 4.34 1.87 31.10
C SER A 209 4.10 1.42 29.63
N HIS A 210 3.50 2.29 28.80
CA HIS A 210 3.49 2.13 27.34
C HIS A 210 4.46 3.12 26.66
N ASP A 211 5.73 2.71 26.53
CA ASP A 211 6.80 3.41 25.78
C ASP A 211 7.55 2.41 24.88
N SER A 212 6.86 1.31 24.50
CA SER A 212 7.45 0.14 23.82
C SER A 212 6.39 -0.74 23.13
N GLN A 213 5.36 -0.12 22.54
CA GLN A 213 4.42 -0.78 21.62
C GLN A 213 4.46 -0.07 20.27
N LEU A 214 4.21 -0.83 19.21
CA LEU A 214 3.92 -0.31 17.87
C LEU A 214 2.62 -0.96 17.37
N GLU A 215 1.61 -0.18 16.97
CA GLU A 215 0.33 -0.68 16.45
C GLU A 215 -0.24 0.09 15.24
N GLN A 216 -1.38 -0.39 14.71
CA GLN A 216 -1.93 0.07 13.44
C GLN A 216 -2.34 1.56 13.46
N GLY A 217 -1.63 2.38 12.68
CA GLY A 217 -1.80 3.83 12.61
C GLY A 217 -0.58 4.61 13.11
N GLU A 218 0.37 3.96 13.78
CA GLU A 218 1.66 4.56 14.12
C GLU A 218 2.54 4.79 12.89
N ARG A 219 3.45 5.76 12.98
CA ARG A 219 4.33 6.18 11.89
C ARG A 219 5.73 6.57 12.37
N GLY A 220 6.73 6.37 11.52
CA GLY A 220 8.11 6.82 11.72
C GLY A 220 9.15 5.71 11.71
N GLU A 221 10.38 6.04 12.10
CA GLU A 221 11.55 5.15 11.99
C GLU A 221 11.45 3.88 12.85
N SER A 222 10.67 3.90 13.94
CA SER A 222 10.35 2.69 14.74
C SER A 222 9.54 1.67 13.93
N VAL A 223 8.49 2.14 13.25
CA VAL A 223 7.63 1.35 12.36
C VAL A 223 8.40 0.90 11.12
N LYS A 224 9.22 1.79 10.54
CA LYS A 224 10.08 1.47 9.40
C LYS A 224 11.08 0.36 9.71
N LYS A 225 11.73 0.44 10.88
CA LYS A 225 12.61 -0.61 11.41
C LYS A 225 11.86 -1.93 11.61
N LEU A 226 10.65 -1.89 12.17
CA LEU A 226 9.79 -3.07 12.31
C LEU A 226 9.45 -3.70 10.96
N GLN A 227 9.05 -2.91 9.96
CA GLN A 227 8.76 -3.39 8.60
C GLN A 227 9.98 -4.08 7.98
N SER A 228 11.16 -3.46 8.03
CA SER A 228 12.41 -4.07 7.56
C SER A 228 12.74 -5.38 8.28
N GLN A 229 12.51 -5.45 9.60
CA GLN A 229 12.74 -6.66 10.40
C GLN A 229 11.76 -7.80 10.05
N LEU A 230 10.48 -7.48 9.83
CA LEU A 230 9.47 -8.45 9.41
C LEU A 230 9.74 -8.95 7.98
N ALA A 231 10.08 -8.05 7.06
CA ALA A 231 10.46 -8.39 5.69
C ALA A 231 11.73 -9.26 5.64
N GLN A 232 12.73 -8.97 6.48
CA GLN A 232 13.95 -9.78 6.61
C GLN A 232 13.65 -11.22 7.09
N LEU A 233 12.57 -11.43 7.84
CA LEU A 233 12.10 -12.75 8.29
C LEU A 233 11.10 -13.41 7.32
N GLY A 234 10.80 -12.79 6.18
CA GLY A 234 9.92 -13.34 5.13
C GLY A 234 8.43 -13.06 5.31
N ALA A 235 8.03 -12.20 6.25
CA ALA A 235 6.62 -11.82 6.41
C ALA A 235 6.14 -10.88 5.29
N THR A 236 4.91 -11.06 4.82
CA THR A 236 4.34 -10.37 3.65
C THR A 236 3.26 -9.36 4.02
N GLY A 237 3.08 -8.36 3.14
CA GLY A 237 1.89 -7.53 3.11
C GLY A 237 0.68 -8.30 2.55
N ARG A 238 -0.49 -7.66 2.54
CA ARG A 238 -1.74 -8.32 2.09
C ARG A 238 -1.64 -8.77 0.64
N TYR A 239 -2.28 -9.90 0.35
CA TYR A 239 -2.27 -10.56 -0.96
C TYR A 239 -0.85 -11.02 -1.36
N ASP A 240 -0.10 -11.55 -0.38
CA ASP A 240 1.25 -12.11 -0.53
C ASP A 240 2.28 -11.14 -1.14
N LYS A 241 2.05 -9.84 -1.00
CA LYS A 241 2.91 -8.78 -1.56
C LYS A 241 4.15 -8.57 -0.68
N PRO A 242 5.30 -8.20 -1.27
CA PRO A 242 6.46 -7.78 -0.49
C PRO A 242 6.09 -6.67 0.51
N LEU A 243 6.49 -6.85 1.78
CA LEU A 243 6.30 -5.84 2.81
C LEU A 243 7.30 -4.70 2.59
N GLN A 244 6.80 -3.50 2.36
CA GLN A 244 7.62 -2.30 2.13
C GLN A 244 7.91 -1.58 3.46
N ALA A 245 9.11 -1.03 3.58
CA ALA A 245 9.55 -0.24 4.73
C ALA A 245 9.26 1.27 4.51
N ASP A 246 7.97 1.60 4.38
CA ASP A 246 7.49 2.97 4.13
C ASP A 246 7.37 3.84 5.40
N GLY A 247 7.45 3.22 6.59
CA GLY A 247 7.29 3.87 7.89
C GLY A 247 5.85 4.10 8.34
N ASP A 248 4.84 3.51 7.68
CA ASP A 248 3.43 3.59 8.07
C ASP A 248 2.90 2.21 8.55
N PHE A 249 2.33 2.15 9.77
CA PHE A 249 1.77 0.90 10.30
C PHE A 249 0.36 0.68 9.71
N GLY A 250 0.32 0.56 8.39
CA GLY A 250 -0.90 0.34 7.63
C GLY A 250 -1.34 -1.13 7.64
N GLY A 251 -2.37 -1.42 6.83
CA GLY A 251 -2.96 -2.75 6.72
C GLY A 251 -2.01 -3.85 6.22
N ASN A 252 -0.88 -3.50 5.61
CA ASN A 252 0.19 -4.44 5.22
C ASN A 252 1.10 -4.77 6.40
N THR A 253 1.63 -3.76 7.10
CA THR A 253 2.46 -3.93 8.31
C THR A 253 1.73 -4.75 9.36
N ARG A 254 0.45 -4.42 9.60
CA ARG A 254 -0.40 -5.23 10.49
C ARG A 254 -0.56 -6.67 10.02
N HIS A 255 -0.72 -6.93 8.72
CA HIS A 255 -0.83 -8.29 8.20
C HIS A 255 0.45 -9.10 8.43
N ALA A 256 1.62 -8.48 8.20
CA ALA A 256 2.92 -9.08 8.48
C ALA A 256 3.14 -9.34 9.98
N VAL A 257 2.66 -8.45 10.86
CA VAL A 257 2.67 -8.67 12.32
C VAL A 257 1.75 -9.83 12.70
N GLU A 258 0.50 -9.85 12.20
CA GLU A 258 -0.44 -10.95 12.44
C GLU A 258 0.07 -12.29 11.89
N GLN A 259 0.84 -12.28 10.79
CA GLN A 259 1.54 -13.45 10.26
C GLN A 259 2.66 -13.89 11.21
N PHE A 260 3.60 -13.00 11.51
CA PHE A 260 4.74 -13.28 12.39
C PHE A 260 4.29 -13.78 13.77
N GLN A 261 3.25 -13.16 14.35
CA GLN A 261 2.63 -13.59 15.60
C GLN A 261 2.10 -15.03 15.53
N ARG A 262 1.37 -15.36 14.45
CA ARG A 262 0.79 -16.70 14.22
C ARG A 262 1.87 -17.77 14.02
N GLU A 263 2.93 -17.46 13.29
CA GLU A 263 4.07 -18.37 13.05
C GLU A 263 4.88 -18.65 14.32
N HIS A 264 4.97 -17.68 15.24
CA HIS A 264 5.77 -17.78 16.46
C HIS A 264 4.93 -18.07 17.72
N GLY A 265 3.67 -18.50 17.58
CA GLY A 265 2.81 -18.91 18.71
C GLY A 265 2.45 -17.78 19.67
N LEU A 266 2.38 -16.54 19.18
CA LEU A 266 1.97 -15.36 19.93
C LEU A 266 0.45 -15.13 19.83
N GLN A 267 -0.05 -14.21 20.66
CA GLN A 267 -1.38 -13.63 20.47
C GLN A 267 -1.41 -12.90 19.13
N VAL A 268 -2.44 -13.16 18.31
CA VAL A 268 -2.61 -12.58 16.97
C VAL A 268 -3.55 -11.38 17.07
N ASP A 269 -3.02 -10.25 17.53
CA ASP A 269 -3.73 -8.98 17.70
C ASP A 269 -3.27 -7.89 16.74
N GLY A 270 -2.13 -8.07 16.07
CA GLY A 270 -1.51 -7.08 15.20
C GLY A 270 -0.67 -6.03 15.95
N VAL A 271 -0.38 -6.22 17.24
CA VAL A 271 0.30 -5.25 18.12
C VAL A 271 1.71 -5.71 18.49
N VAL A 272 2.71 -4.86 18.25
CA VAL A 272 4.12 -5.17 18.50
C VAL A 272 4.56 -4.64 19.86
N GLY A 273 4.03 -5.27 20.92
CA GLY A 273 4.47 -5.01 22.30
C GLY A 273 5.69 -5.82 22.71
N GLN A 274 6.14 -5.62 23.96
CA GLN A 274 7.38 -6.19 24.50
C GLN A 274 7.55 -7.70 24.23
N ARG A 275 6.48 -8.51 24.31
CA ARG A 275 6.53 -9.95 23.99
C ARG A 275 6.79 -10.20 22.50
N THR A 276 6.09 -9.48 21.62
CA THR A 276 6.28 -9.53 20.16
C THR A 276 7.69 -9.05 19.78
N GLN A 277 8.18 -7.98 20.41
CA GLN A 277 9.54 -7.43 20.19
C GLN A 277 10.64 -8.38 20.67
N ALA A 278 10.48 -9.02 21.83
CA ALA A 278 11.44 -9.99 22.35
C ALA A 278 11.56 -11.22 21.42
N VAL A 279 10.43 -11.73 20.92
CA VAL A 279 10.41 -12.85 19.97
C VAL A 279 10.90 -12.42 18.58
N LEU A 280 10.62 -11.19 18.13
CA LEU A 280 11.19 -10.62 16.91
C LEU A 280 12.72 -10.51 17.00
N GLY A 281 13.25 -10.01 18.12
CA GLY A 281 14.68 -9.98 18.40
C GLY A 281 15.32 -11.37 18.38
N GLN A 282 14.70 -12.36 19.03
CA GLN A 282 15.16 -13.75 18.99
C GLN A 282 15.11 -14.35 17.58
N ALA A 283 14.04 -14.12 16.84
CA ALA A 283 13.89 -14.59 15.46
C ALA A 283 14.95 -13.97 14.54
N LEU A 284 15.23 -12.67 14.66
CA LEU A 284 16.32 -12.00 13.94
C LEU A 284 17.69 -12.55 14.32
N SER A 285 17.97 -12.76 15.62
CA SER A 285 19.22 -13.38 16.06
C SER A 285 19.38 -14.82 15.56
N GLN A 286 18.31 -15.62 15.56
CA GLN A 286 18.32 -16.97 15.00
C GLN A 286 18.40 -16.98 13.48
N HIS A 287 17.83 -16.00 12.79
CA HIS A 287 17.93 -15.86 11.34
C HIS A 287 19.34 -15.43 10.96
N ALA A 288 19.95 -14.46 11.66
CA ALA A 288 21.35 -14.08 11.50
C ALA A 288 22.30 -15.24 11.84
N ALA A 289 22.03 -16.01 12.91
CA ALA A 289 22.81 -17.20 13.26
C ALA A 289 22.68 -18.29 12.20
N LYS A 290 21.46 -18.60 11.71
CA LYS A 290 21.25 -19.54 10.60
C LYS A 290 21.87 -19.05 9.30
N GLN A 291 21.82 -17.76 9.00
CA GLN A 291 22.51 -17.19 7.84
C GLN A 291 24.04 -17.25 8.01
N ALA A 292 24.57 -17.10 9.22
CA ALA A 292 26.00 -17.27 9.50
C ALA A 292 26.44 -18.73 9.47
N GLU A 293 25.65 -19.66 10.01
CA GLU A 293 25.90 -21.11 9.98
C GLU A 293 25.72 -21.68 8.57
N GLN A 294 24.71 -21.23 7.82
CA GLN A 294 24.58 -21.53 6.39
C GLN A 294 25.73 -20.89 5.61
N SER A 295 26.11 -19.63 5.86
CA SER A 295 27.26 -19.02 5.20
C SER A 295 28.57 -19.72 5.56
N THR A 296 28.73 -20.26 6.77
CA THR A 296 29.96 -20.96 7.21
C THR A 296 29.99 -22.41 6.69
N THR A 297 28.87 -23.12 6.74
CA THR A 297 28.74 -24.48 6.18
C THR A 297 28.82 -24.43 4.66
N GLN A 298 28.16 -23.46 4.02
CA GLN A 298 28.26 -23.25 2.58
C GLN A 298 29.63 -22.67 2.19
N ALA A 299 30.29 -21.84 3.00
CA ALA A 299 31.69 -21.45 2.75
C ALA A 299 32.65 -22.64 2.87
N ALA A 300 32.47 -23.55 3.82
CA ALA A 300 33.22 -24.80 3.89
C ALA A 300 32.95 -25.71 2.66
N LEU A 301 31.77 -25.61 2.05
CA LEU A 301 31.37 -26.28 0.80
C LEU A 301 31.64 -25.45 -0.48
N ILE A 302 32.21 -24.23 -0.37
CA ILE A 302 32.51 -23.32 -1.50
C ILE A 302 34.01 -23.00 -1.59
N ALA A 303 34.73 -23.00 -0.47
CA ALA A 303 36.20 -23.06 -0.45
C ALA A 303 36.74 -24.31 -1.18
N SER A 304 35.88 -25.32 -1.42
CA SER A 304 36.14 -26.51 -2.22
C SER A 304 35.67 -26.41 -3.69
N THR A 305 34.97 -25.35 -4.11
CA THR A 305 34.42 -25.20 -5.49
C THR A 305 34.92 -23.97 -6.25
N GLY A 306 35.41 -22.93 -5.56
CA GLY A 306 36.40 -21.99 -6.12
C GLY A 306 35.94 -21.02 -7.21
N THR A 307 34.63 -20.74 -7.37
CA THR A 307 34.14 -19.72 -8.31
C THR A 307 34.72 -18.33 -7.98
N PRO A 308 35.42 -17.66 -8.92
CA PRO A 308 35.94 -16.30 -8.70
C PRO A 308 34.82 -15.25 -8.61
N LEU A 309 35.13 -14.08 -8.02
CA LEU A 309 34.22 -12.92 -8.02
C LEU A 309 34.22 -12.23 -9.39
N LEU A 310 33.15 -11.50 -9.72
CA LEU A 310 33.10 -10.62 -10.90
C LEU A 310 34.20 -9.55 -10.93
N SER A 311 34.78 -9.21 -9.78
CA SER A 311 35.92 -8.31 -9.62
C SER A 311 37.30 -8.99 -9.75
N ASP A 312 37.34 -10.31 -9.88
CA ASP A 312 38.55 -11.11 -10.07
C ASP A 312 38.79 -11.34 -11.57
N PRO A 313 39.96 -10.99 -12.14
CA PRO A 313 40.26 -11.17 -13.58
C PRO A 313 40.22 -12.61 -14.11
N ARG A 314 39.98 -13.61 -13.24
CA ARG A 314 39.74 -15.01 -13.62
C ARG A 314 38.27 -15.32 -13.91
N HIS A 315 37.36 -14.39 -13.64
CA HIS A 315 35.93 -14.56 -13.89
C HIS A 315 35.57 -14.23 -15.35
N PRO A 316 34.84 -15.09 -16.10
CA PRO A 316 34.59 -14.90 -17.54
C PRO A 316 33.94 -13.56 -17.93
N ASP A 317 33.17 -12.95 -17.03
CA ASP A 317 32.50 -11.66 -17.24
C ASP A 317 33.16 -10.46 -16.53
N ASP A 318 34.41 -10.59 -16.05
CA ASP A 318 35.10 -9.46 -15.39
C ASP A 318 35.10 -8.20 -16.28
N ALA A 319 35.31 -8.36 -17.59
CA ALA A 319 35.30 -7.26 -18.55
C ALA A 319 33.93 -6.56 -18.64
N MET A 320 32.81 -7.31 -18.53
CA MET A 320 31.48 -6.70 -18.48
C MET A 320 31.25 -5.99 -17.15
N TYR A 321 31.73 -6.57 -16.05
CA TYR A 321 31.65 -5.97 -14.71
C TYR A 321 32.49 -4.70 -14.58
N ASN A 322 33.78 -4.74 -14.87
CA ASN A 322 34.68 -3.59 -14.87
C ASN A 322 34.20 -2.50 -15.85
N GLY A 323 33.70 -2.91 -17.01
CA GLY A 323 33.03 -2.03 -17.98
C GLY A 323 31.71 -1.43 -17.50
N THR A 324 31.06 -2.01 -16.48
CA THR A 324 29.84 -1.51 -15.83
C THR A 324 30.17 -0.59 -14.66
N VAL A 325 31.12 -0.97 -13.80
CA VAL A 325 31.69 -0.13 -12.74
C VAL A 325 32.11 1.22 -13.31
N SER A 326 32.88 1.21 -14.41
CA SER A 326 33.35 2.44 -15.08
C SER A 326 32.22 3.35 -15.57
N LYS A 327 31.08 2.76 -15.97
CA LYS A 327 29.89 3.50 -16.42
C LYS A 327 29.11 4.09 -15.25
N LEU A 328 29.01 3.37 -14.13
CA LEU A 328 28.40 3.90 -12.90
C LEU A 328 29.26 5.01 -12.28
N GLU A 329 30.58 4.85 -12.27
CA GLU A 329 31.51 5.89 -11.80
C GLU A 329 31.39 7.17 -12.66
N ALA A 330 31.20 7.03 -13.97
CA ALA A 330 30.96 8.15 -14.90
C ALA A 330 29.61 8.88 -14.69
N LEU A 331 28.66 8.34 -13.93
CA LEU A 331 27.43 9.06 -13.55
C LEU A 331 27.67 10.07 -12.40
N GLY A 332 28.73 9.89 -11.61
CA GLY A 332 28.99 10.68 -10.41
C GLY A 332 27.79 10.70 -9.45
N GLU A 333 27.45 11.88 -8.93
CA GLU A 333 26.27 12.09 -8.06
C GLU A 333 24.95 11.58 -8.66
N ARG A 334 24.82 11.57 -10.00
CA ARG A 334 23.62 11.05 -10.70
C ARG A 334 23.49 9.53 -10.63
N GLY A 335 24.53 8.83 -10.20
CA GLY A 335 24.50 7.40 -9.88
C GLY A 335 23.89 7.12 -8.50
N GLY A 336 23.94 8.07 -7.56
CA GLY A 336 23.31 7.91 -6.25
C GLY A 336 23.88 6.79 -5.37
N PHE A 337 25.18 6.52 -5.48
CA PHE A 337 25.90 5.56 -4.62
C PHE A 337 26.55 6.30 -3.44
N SER A 338 26.32 5.84 -2.22
CA SER A 338 26.84 6.45 -0.99
C SER A 338 28.32 6.12 -0.76
N ASN A 339 28.80 5.04 -1.38
CA ASN A 339 30.18 4.54 -1.30
C ASN A 339 30.49 3.62 -2.50
N ARG A 340 31.75 3.20 -2.64
CA ARG A 340 32.18 2.34 -3.75
C ARG A 340 31.66 0.90 -3.65
N GLN A 341 31.30 0.42 -2.44
CA GLN A 341 30.78 -0.93 -2.25
C GLN A 341 29.38 -1.05 -2.86
N GLU A 342 28.47 -0.11 -2.59
CA GLU A 342 27.14 -0.04 -3.22
C GLU A 342 27.22 0.03 -4.76
N LEU A 343 28.21 0.77 -5.29
CA LEU A 343 28.46 0.88 -6.73
C LEU A 343 28.92 -0.47 -7.33
N GLN A 344 29.82 -1.18 -6.63
CA GLN A 344 30.32 -2.50 -7.03
C GLN A 344 29.23 -3.58 -6.94
N GLN A 345 28.40 -3.55 -5.89
CA GLN A 345 27.22 -4.40 -5.74
C GLN A 345 26.24 -4.16 -6.89
N ALA A 346 25.92 -2.91 -7.19
CA ALA A 346 25.02 -2.55 -8.28
C ALA A 346 25.58 -2.92 -9.66
N ALA A 347 26.88 -2.75 -9.89
CA ALA A 347 27.53 -3.23 -11.11
C ALA A 347 27.40 -4.76 -11.25
N GLY A 348 27.57 -5.51 -10.16
CA GLY A 348 27.37 -6.95 -10.12
C GLY A 348 25.94 -7.36 -10.49
N GLN A 349 24.93 -6.70 -9.92
CA GLN A 349 23.53 -6.99 -10.25
C GLN A 349 23.17 -6.60 -11.68
N ILE A 350 23.68 -5.45 -12.17
CA ILE A 350 23.45 -5.00 -13.54
C ILE A 350 24.01 -6.01 -14.57
N VAL A 351 25.18 -6.61 -14.33
CA VAL A 351 25.73 -7.68 -15.19
C VAL A 351 24.81 -8.92 -15.19
N PHE A 352 24.28 -9.32 -14.03
CA PHE A 352 23.37 -10.45 -13.93
C PHE A 352 22.07 -10.23 -14.72
N GLU A 353 21.36 -9.13 -14.46
CA GLU A 353 20.07 -8.84 -15.12
C GLU A 353 20.25 -8.64 -16.64
N ALA A 354 21.39 -8.08 -17.07
CA ALA A 354 21.76 -7.97 -18.48
C ALA A 354 21.92 -9.36 -19.13
N LYS A 355 22.65 -10.28 -18.49
CA LYS A 355 22.86 -11.63 -19.04
C LYS A 355 21.60 -12.48 -19.05
N VAL A 356 20.76 -12.41 -18.01
CA VAL A 356 19.43 -13.06 -18.01
C VAL A 356 18.53 -12.49 -19.11
N SER A 357 18.63 -11.19 -19.39
CA SER A 357 17.96 -10.53 -20.52
C SER A 357 18.64 -10.79 -21.87
N GLY A 358 19.69 -11.63 -21.90
CA GLY A 358 20.43 -12.05 -23.09
C GLY A 358 21.31 -10.97 -23.72
N LEU A 359 21.65 -9.88 -23.01
CA LEU A 359 22.63 -8.90 -23.46
C LEU A 359 24.03 -9.52 -23.41
N GLN A 360 24.82 -9.29 -24.45
CA GLN A 360 26.18 -9.81 -24.62
C GLN A 360 27.25 -8.80 -24.19
N ARG A 361 26.86 -7.53 -24.03
CA ARG A 361 27.68 -6.44 -23.47
C ARG A 361 26.76 -5.32 -22.98
N ILE A 362 27.32 -4.40 -22.20
CA ILE A 362 26.65 -3.19 -21.72
C ILE A 362 27.41 -1.99 -22.28
N ASP A 363 26.81 -1.32 -23.26
CA ASP A 363 27.33 -0.15 -23.97
C ASP A 363 27.02 1.15 -23.23
N HIS A 364 25.85 1.24 -22.57
CA HIS A 364 25.51 2.34 -21.67
C HIS A 364 24.83 1.85 -20.38
N VAL A 365 25.01 2.58 -19.29
CA VAL A 365 24.16 2.49 -18.08
C VAL A 365 23.56 3.86 -17.85
N VAL A 366 22.24 3.95 -17.76
CA VAL A 366 21.50 5.22 -17.72
C VAL A 366 20.51 5.20 -16.55
N PRO A 367 20.59 6.13 -15.57
CA PRO A 367 19.58 6.23 -14.53
C PRO A 367 18.23 6.63 -15.15
N ASN A 368 17.13 6.06 -14.65
CA ASN A 368 15.81 6.39 -15.16
C ASN A 368 15.35 7.79 -14.69
N LYS A 369 14.19 8.26 -15.18
CA LYS A 369 13.65 9.59 -14.83
C LYS A 369 13.16 9.74 -13.38
N SER A 370 13.01 8.64 -12.65
CA SER A 370 12.51 8.63 -11.27
C SER A 370 13.63 8.56 -10.23
N GLY A 371 14.81 8.04 -10.59
CA GLY A 371 15.95 7.82 -9.70
C GLY A 371 15.91 6.51 -8.91
N ASP A 372 14.91 5.66 -9.15
CA ASP A 372 14.65 4.37 -8.49
C ASP A 372 15.25 3.16 -9.24
N GLY A 373 15.93 3.37 -10.38
CA GLY A 373 16.66 2.31 -11.06
C GLY A 373 17.42 2.73 -12.31
N PHE A 374 18.12 1.77 -12.90
CA PHE A 374 19.00 1.95 -14.05
C PHE A 374 18.51 1.16 -15.26
N PHE A 375 18.81 1.67 -16.46
CA PHE A 375 18.76 0.89 -17.69
C PHE A 375 20.18 0.50 -18.10
N ALA A 376 20.43 -0.80 -18.19
CA ALA A 376 21.60 -1.32 -18.88
C ALA A 376 21.25 -1.53 -20.36
N VAL A 377 22.08 -0.99 -21.26
CA VAL A 377 21.78 -0.85 -22.69
C VAL A 377 22.88 -1.49 -23.53
N GLN A 378 22.48 -2.18 -24.60
CA GLN A 378 23.36 -2.65 -25.67
C GLN A 378 22.89 -2.02 -27.00
N GLY A 379 23.84 -1.48 -27.77
CA GLY A 379 23.57 -0.65 -28.96
C GLY A 379 23.61 0.84 -28.66
N GLU A 380 23.77 1.65 -29.72
CA GLU A 380 23.80 3.11 -29.66
C GLU A 380 22.47 3.69 -29.16
N MET A 381 22.51 4.77 -28.37
CA MET A 381 21.28 5.40 -27.83
C MET A 381 20.32 5.98 -28.89
N SER A 382 20.76 6.08 -30.15
CA SER A 382 19.95 6.52 -31.29
C SER A 382 19.49 5.38 -32.21
N ASP A 383 19.93 4.14 -31.97
CA ASP A 383 19.55 2.97 -32.76
C ASP A 383 18.21 2.40 -32.26
N PRO A 384 17.14 2.34 -33.07
CA PRO A 384 15.88 1.71 -32.67
C PRO A 384 15.98 0.20 -32.38
N ALA A 385 17.07 -0.46 -32.79
CA ALA A 385 17.37 -1.85 -32.43
C ALA A 385 18.09 -2.01 -31.07
N MET A 386 18.33 -0.92 -30.33
CA MET A 386 18.95 -0.97 -29.00
C MET A 386 18.19 -1.91 -28.05
N ARG A 387 18.92 -2.79 -27.35
CA ARG A 387 18.38 -3.68 -26.32
C ARG A 387 18.61 -3.07 -24.95
N ARG A 388 17.65 -3.18 -24.05
CA ARG A 388 17.79 -2.70 -22.66
C ARG A 388 17.08 -3.60 -21.65
N VAL A 389 17.65 -3.68 -20.45
CA VAL A 389 17.01 -4.21 -19.25
C VAL A 389 16.87 -3.09 -18.22
N PHE A 390 15.80 -3.12 -17.42
CA PHE A 390 15.65 -2.27 -16.24
C PHE A 390 16.13 -3.01 -15.00
N VAL A 391 16.88 -2.33 -14.13
CA VAL A 391 17.41 -2.87 -12.89
C VAL A 391 17.01 -1.95 -11.74
N ASP A 392 16.30 -2.50 -10.76
CA ASP A 392 15.88 -1.81 -9.54
C ASP A 392 17.09 -1.40 -8.68
N ARG A 393 17.08 -0.17 -8.16
CA ARG A 393 18.21 0.39 -7.42
C ARG A 393 18.40 -0.24 -6.04
N ASP A 394 17.33 -0.49 -5.31
CA ASP A 394 17.40 -1.02 -3.96
C ASP A 394 17.83 -2.49 -3.99
N GLN A 395 17.33 -3.27 -4.97
CA GLN A 395 17.83 -4.61 -5.28
C GLN A 395 19.33 -4.58 -5.64
N ALA A 396 19.74 -3.64 -6.49
CA ALA A 396 21.13 -3.55 -6.96
C ALA A 396 22.12 -3.13 -5.86
N GLN A 397 21.75 -2.19 -4.98
CA GLN A 397 22.62 -1.69 -3.92
C GLN A 397 22.66 -2.63 -2.69
N THR A 398 21.63 -3.44 -2.43
CA THR A 398 21.59 -4.35 -1.26
C THR A 398 22.17 -5.75 -1.52
N GLN A 399 22.31 -6.19 -2.77
CA GLN A 399 22.81 -7.53 -3.08
C GLN A 399 24.35 -7.64 -2.96
N PRO A 400 24.93 -8.61 -2.21
CA PRO A 400 26.37 -8.84 -2.18
C PRO A 400 26.95 -9.28 -3.53
N LEU A 401 28.16 -8.82 -3.86
CA LEU A 401 28.85 -9.11 -5.13
C LEU A 401 29.11 -10.63 -5.29
N GLU A 402 29.33 -11.34 -4.20
CA GLU A 402 29.48 -12.79 -4.10
C GLU A 402 28.27 -13.52 -4.69
N ARG A 403 27.06 -12.97 -4.49
CA ARG A 403 25.81 -13.56 -4.96
C ARG A 403 25.63 -13.34 -6.46
N SER A 404 25.79 -12.10 -6.93
CA SER A 404 25.70 -11.80 -8.37
C SER A 404 26.78 -12.53 -9.17
N SER A 405 27.98 -12.72 -8.61
CA SER A 405 29.06 -13.49 -9.25
C SER A 405 28.66 -14.95 -9.50
N ARG A 406 28.06 -15.61 -8.50
CA ARG A 406 27.55 -16.99 -8.67
C ARG A 406 26.40 -17.05 -9.68
N GLN A 407 25.44 -16.13 -9.59
CA GLN A 407 24.31 -16.10 -10.52
C GLN A 407 24.74 -15.85 -11.97
N VAL A 408 25.76 -15.02 -12.20
CA VAL A 408 26.35 -14.82 -13.53
C VAL A 408 27.08 -16.07 -14.01
N ALA A 409 27.84 -16.76 -13.15
CA ALA A 409 28.51 -18.02 -13.50
C ALA A 409 27.50 -19.13 -13.85
N GLU A 410 26.41 -19.25 -13.08
CA GLU A 410 25.30 -20.18 -13.33
C GLU A 410 24.60 -19.87 -14.67
N GLU A 411 24.28 -18.61 -14.93
CA GLU A 411 23.63 -18.20 -16.19
C GLU A 411 24.56 -18.39 -17.40
N SER A 412 25.86 -18.19 -17.25
CA SER A 412 26.86 -18.51 -18.27
C SER A 412 26.85 -19.99 -18.65
N GLN A 413 26.79 -20.88 -17.65
CA GLN A 413 26.71 -22.32 -17.88
C GLN A 413 25.40 -22.72 -18.55
N ARG A 414 24.27 -22.10 -18.18
CA ARG A 414 22.97 -22.31 -18.83
C ARG A 414 23.00 -21.92 -20.30
N GLN A 415 23.56 -20.75 -20.63
CA GLN A 415 23.63 -20.27 -22.01
C GLN A 415 24.51 -21.17 -22.89
N VAL A 416 25.62 -21.68 -22.36
CA VAL A 416 26.46 -22.68 -23.06
C VAL A 416 25.70 -24.00 -23.29
N GLN A 417 24.99 -24.51 -22.29
CA GLN A 417 24.18 -25.74 -22.42
C GLN A 417 23.02 -25.59 -23.41
N GLN A 418 22.37 -24.42 -23.44
CA GLN A 418 21.32 -24.10 -24.42
C GLN A 418 21.86 -23.98 -25.84
N ALA A 419 23.03 -23.37 -26.05
CA ALA A 419 23.68 -23.31 -27.35
C ALA A 419 24.03 -24.72 -27.86
N GLN A 420 24.63 -25.56 -27.02
CA GLN A 420 24.99 -26.95 -27.36
C GLN A 420 23.76 -27.80 -27.74
N THR A 421 22.67 -27.69 -26.98
CA THR A 421 21.43 -28.43 -27.29
C THR A 421 20.70 -27.90 -28.53
N GLN A 422 20.85 -26.61 -28.88
CA GLN A 422 20.35 -26.07 -30.15
C GLN A 422 21.19 -26.52 -31.36
N ASP A 423 22.52 -26.58 -31.22
CA ASP A 423 23.41 -27.09 -32.27
C ASP A 423 23.13 -28.57 -32.57
N ASP A 424 23.04 -29.42 -31.55
CA ASP A 424 22.77 -30.85 -31.74
C ASP A 424 21.34 -31.12 -32.25
N ALA A 425 20.35 -30.33 -31.83
CA ALA A 425 18.99 -30.39 -32.41
C ALA A 425 18.95 -29.93 -33.89
N THR A 426 19.84 -29.02 -34.28
CA THR A 426 19.96 -28.54 -35.67
C THR A 426 20.69 -29.57 -36.54
N ARG A 427 21.78 -30.15 -36.04
CA ARG A 427 22.49 -31.28 -36.69
C ARG A 427 21.56 -32.48 -36.89
N SER A 428 20.76 -32.82 -35.89
CA SER A 428 19.76 -33.91 -35.92
C SER A 428 18.56 -33.64 -36.85
N ARG A 429 18.49 -32.47 -37.49
CA ARG A 429 17.53 -32.12 -38.55
C ARG A 429 18.16 -32.00 -39.95
N THR A 430 19.46 -32.21 -40.06
CA THR A 430 20.24 -32.07 -41.31
C THR A 430 20.86 -33.40 -41.76
N LEU A 431 20.36 -34.50 -41.19
CA LEU A 431 20.64 -35.91 -41.52
C LEU A 431 19.30 -36.63 -41.74
#